data_AF-A0A3P1CGU2-F1
#
_entry.id   AF-A0A3P1CGU2-F1
#
_cell.length_a   1.000
_cell.length_b   1.000
_cell.length_c   1.000
_cell.angle_alpha   90.00
_cell.angle_beta   90.00
_cell.angle_gamma   90.00
#
_symmetry.space_group_name_H-M   'P 1'
#
loop_
_entity.id
_entity.type
_entity.pdbx_description
1 polymer ?
#
loop_
_entity_poly.entity_id
_entity_poly.type
_entity_poly.pdbx_seq_one_letter_code
_entity_poly.pdbx_strand_id
1 'polypeptide(L)'
;MELSPQKADRLERFRDHLHRDAPLADKDQLLMQRYNFAYTQLCEGESSREVVALLMKVYALSQSQAYNIVNDALAIFGGNPTKAIKEGKKVVYVIRLEELADKLDEEGEYEAAANVLAKAAKLQGMTEKEGQQIDPRLFMPKPNLIFTDDLQAVEITRHIEDAEHDVVD
;
A
#
# COMPACT_ATOMS: atom_id res chain seq x y z
N MET A 1 4.04 -5.61 3.96
CA MET A 1 3.86 -7.08 3.83
C MET A 1 5.26 -7.64 3.74
N GLU A 2 5.80 -8.18 4.82
CA GLU A 2 7.15 -8.76 4.82
C GLU A 2 7.13 -10.04 3.98
N LEU A 3 8.03 -10.13 2.99
CA LEU A 3 8.16 -11.29 2.12
C LEU A 3 8.89 -12.39 2.90
N SER A 4 8.52 -13.66 2.69
CA SER A 4 9.31 -14.76 3.23
C SER A 4 10.73 -14.73 2.64
N PRO A 5 11.76 -15.17 3.39
CA PRO A 5 13.17 -15.06 2.95
C PRO A 5 13.42 -15.70 1.58
N GLN A 6 12.80 -16.86 1.33
CA GLN A 6 12.89 -17.60 0.07
C GLN A 6 12.23 -16.86 -1.10
N LYS A 7 11.14 -16.13 -0.84
CA LYS A 7 10.44 -15.35 -1.86
C LYS A 7 11.21 -14.07 -2.20
N ALA A 8 11.81 -13.43 -1.20
CA ALA A 8 12.66 -12.25 -1.38
C ALA A 8 13.86 -12.58 -2.27
N ASP A 9 14.60 -13.64 -1.94
CA ASP A 9 15.76 -14.12 -2.70
C ASP A 9 15.39 -14.44 -4.16
N ARG A 10 14.24 -15.11 -4.37
CA ARG A 10 13.75 -15.38 -5.72
C ARG A 10 13.51 -14.10 -6.54
N LEU A 11 12.85 -13.08 -5.96
CA LEU A 11 12.52 -11.84 -6.66
C LEU A 11 13.75 -10.97 -6.92
N GLU A 12 14.74 -11.03 -6.03
CA GLU A 12 16.02 -10.34 -6.20
C GLU A 12 16.76 -10.82 -7.45
N ARG A 13 16.76 -12.13 -7.73
CA ARG A 13 17.33 -12.68 -8.98
C ARG A 13 16.71 -12.10 -10.25
N PHE A 14 15.38 -11.88 -10.25
CA PHE A 14 14.70 -11.26 -11.39
C PHE A 14 15.02 -9.77 -11.54
N ARG A 15 15.23 -9.06 -10.42
CA ARG A 15 15.70 -7.67 -10.44
C ARG A 15 17.15 -7.57 -10.92
N ASP A 16 18.00 -8.48 -10.48
CA ASP A 16 19.39 -8.56 -10.94
C ASP A 16 19.47 -8.85 -12.44
N HIS A 17 18.59 -9.71 -12.97
CA HIS A 17 18.48 -9.90 -14.42
C HIS A 17 18.15 -8.59 -15.16
N LEU A 18 17.23 -7.77 -14.63
CA LEU A 18 16.85 -6.49 -15.25
C LEU A 18 17.93 -5.42 -15.17
N HIS A 19 18.70 -5.38 -14.09
CA HIS A 19 19.66 -4.30 -13.84
C HIS A 19 21.10 -4.63 -14.25
N ARG A 20 21.46 -5.91 -14.24
CA ARG A 20 22.84 -6.40 -14.43
C ARG A 20 22.96 -7.42 -15.56
N ASP A 21 21.90 -7.66 -16.32
CA ASP A 21 21.83 -8.69 -17.37
C ASP A 21 22.25 -10.09 -16.90
N ALA A 22 22.02 -10.41 -15.61
CA ALA A 22 22.37 -11.69 -15.03
C ALA A 22 21.58 -12.82 -15.72
N PRO A 23 22.20 -13.96 -16.10
CA PRO A 23 21.51 -15.01 -16.84
C PRO A 23 20.42 -15.70 -16.01
N LEU A 24 19.26 -15.93 -16.61
CA LEU A 24 18.15 -16.70 -16.03
C LEU A 24 18.05 -18.08 -16.66
N ALA A 25 17.66 -19.07 -15.87
CA ALA A 25 17.33 -20.40 -16.37
C ALA A 25 16.07 -20.36 -17.26
N ASP A 26 15.92 -21.29 -18.21
CA ASP A 26 14.83 -21.30 -19.19
C ASP A 26 13.42 -21.24 -18.56
N LYS A 27 13.25 -21.92 -17.42
CA LYS A 27 11.99 -21.88 -16.65
C LYS A 27 11.71 -20.49 -16.09
N ASP A 28 12.75 -19.81 -15.62
CA ASP A 28 12.66 -18.46 -15.06
C ASP A 28 12.47 -17.42 -16.18
N GLN A 29 13.02 -17.66 -17.38
CA GLN A 29 12.77 -16.81 -18.55
C GLN A 29 11.28 -16.80 -18.94
N LEU A 30 10.62 -17.96 -18.94
CA LEU A 30 9.17 -18.02 -19.21
C LEU A 30 8.37 -17.26 -18.15
N LEU A 31 8.79 -17.34 -16.89
CA LEU A 31 8.15 -16.62 -15.81
C LEU A 31 8.38 -15.10 -15.93
N MET A 32 9.58 -14.71 -16.34
CA MET A 32 9.94 -13.32 -16.62
C MET A 32 9.11 -12.73 -17.76
N GLN A 33 8.86 -13.49 -18.83
CA GLN A 33 7.95 -13.08 -19.90
C GLN A 33 6.53 -12.80 -19.39
N ARG A 34 6.02 -13.62 -18.46
CA ARG A 34 4.70 -13.42 -17.84
C ARG A 34 4.69 -12.19 -16.93
N TYR A 35 5.77 -11.95 -16.18
CA TYR A 35 5.92 -10.74 -15.37
C TYR A 35 5.94 -9.48 -16.25
N ASN A 36 6.72 -9.49 -17.34
CA ASN A 36 6.77 -8.41 -18.32
C ASN A 36 5.40 -8.15 -18.96
N PHE A 37 4.71 -9.21 -19.40
CA PHE A 37 3.37 -9.09 -19.96
C PHE A 37 2.41 -8.44 -18.95
N ALA A 38 2.35 -8.96 -17.72
CA ALA A 38 1.48 -8.44 -16.68
C ALA A 38 1.76 -6.96 -16.39
N TYR A 39 3.04 -6.58 -16.27
CA TYR A 39 3.43 -5.22 -15.97
C TYR A 39 3.15 -4.25 -17.12
N THR A 40 3.36 -4.69 -18.37
CA THR A 40 3.07 -3.89 -19.57
C THR A 40 1.58 -3.53 -19.62
N GLN A 41 0.69 -4.49 -19.38
CA GLN A 41 -0.75 -4.25 -19.37
C GLN A 41 -1.15 -3.26 -18.25
N LEU A 42 -0.52 -3.35 -17.07
CA LEU A 42 -0.74 -2.37 -16.00
C LEU A 42 -0.27 -0.95 -16.37
N CYS A 43 0.84 -0.83 -17.11
CA CYS A 43 1.33 0.44 -17.64
C CYS A 43 0.41 1.02 -18.71
N GLU A 44 -0.26 0.17 -19.50
CA GLU A 44 -1.28 0.58 -20.47
C GLU A 44 -2.59 1.06 -19.81
N GLY A 45 -2.73 0.84 -18.50
CA GLY A 45 -3.83 1.36 -17.69
C GLY A 45 -4.88 0.34 -17.29
N GLU A 46 -4.69 -0.94 -17.66
CA GLU A 46 -5.57 -2.03 -17.24
C GLU A 46 -5.55 -2.20 -15.71
N SER A 47 -6.70 -2.53 -15.13
CA SER A 47 -6.77 -2.85 -13.70
C SER A 47 -6.15 -4.22 -13.41
N SER A 48 -5.68 -4.42 -12.18
CA SER A 48 -5.11 -5.73 -11.78
C SER A 48 -6.08 -6.90 -11.98
N ARG A 49 -7.39 -6.65 -11.93
CA ARG A 49 -8.42 -7.68 -12.16
C ARG A 49 -8.52 -8.05 -13.65
N GLU A 50 -8.45 -7.07 -14.54
CA GLU A 50 -8.43 -7.28 -15.99
C GLU A 50 -7.16 -8.02 -16.42
N VAL A 51 -6.01 -7.60 -15.89
CA VAL A 51 -4.72 -8.28 -16.15
C VAL A 51 -4.74 -9.74 -15.68
N VAL A 52 -5.34 -10.03 -14.52
CA VAL A 52 -5.53 -11.42 -14.06
C VAL A 52 -6.38 -12.22 -15.04
N ALA A 53 -7.50 -11.66 -15.51
CA ALA A 53 -8.36 -12.34 -16.49
C ALA A 53 -7.63 -12.60 -17.82
N LEU A 54 -6.81 -11.65 -18.29
CA LEU A 54 -5.97 -11.81 -19.48
C LEU A 54 -4.92 -12.91 -19.28
N LEU A 55 -4.21 -12.92 -18.15
CA LEU A 55 -3.21 -13.94 -17.83
C LEU A 55 -3.81 -15.35 -17.80
N MET A 56 -5.00 -15.50 -17.21
CA MET A 56 -5.71 -16.78 -17.19
C MET A 56 -6.07 -17.24 -18.60
N LYS A 57 -6.52 -16.33 -19.47
CA LYS A 57 -6.90 -16.64 -20.85
C LYS A 57 -5.70 -16.98 -21.75
N VAL A 58 -4.62 -16.20 -21.65
CA VAL A 58 -3.45 -16.31 -22.54
C VAL A 58 -2.54 -17.47 -22.13
N TYR A 59 -2.33 -17.67 -20.84
CA TYR A 59 -1.37 -18.65 -20.32
C TYR A 59 -2.00 -19.87 -19.64
N ALA A 60 -3.34 -20.00 -19.70
CA ALA A 60 -4.10 -21.09 -19.07
C ALA A 60 -3.78 -21.28 -17.57
N LEU A 61 -3.61 -20.17 -16.85
CA LEU A 61 -3.23 -20.17 -15.45
C LEU A 61 -4.45 -20.24 -14.52
N SER A 62 -4.25 -20.79 -13.32
CA SER A 62 -5.25 -20.65 -12.27
C SER A 62 -5.32 -19.20 -11.77
N GLN A 63 -6.46 -18.81 -11.21
CA GLN A 63 -6.67 -17.47 -10.69
C GLN A 63 -5.62 -17.08 -9.63
N SER A 64 -5.31 -18.00 -8.70
CA SER A 64 -4.28 -17.79 -7.67
C SER A 64 -2.89 -17.57 -8.27
N GLN A 65 -2.52 -18.36 -9.29
CA GLN A 65 -1.25 -18.18 -10.00
C GLN A 65 -1.17 -16.83 -10.72
N ALA A 66 -2.25 -16.42 -11.39
CA ALA A 66 -2.31 -15.13 -12.07
C ALA A 66 -2.18 -13.95 -11.09
N TYR A 67 -2.85 -14.00 -9.93
CA TYR A 67 -2.67 -12.98 -8.88
C TYR A 67 -1.24 -12.94 -8.34
N ASN A 68 -0.63 -14.11 -8.11
CA ASN A 68 0.76 -14.17 -7.68
C ASN A 68 1.70 -13.54 -8.71
N ILE A 69 1.47 -13.79 -10.01
CA ILE A 69 2.26 -13.18 -11.08
C ILE A 69 2.13 -11.66 -11.09
N VAL A 70 0.90 -11.13 -10.98
CA VAL A 70 0.67 -9.69 -10.92
C VAL A 70 1.36 -9.07 -9.71
N ASN A 71 1.22 -9.67 -8.52
CA ASN A 71 1.84 -9.16 -7.30
C ASN A 71 3.37 -9.22 -7.35
N ASP A 72 3.93 -10.30 -7.89
CA ASP A 72 5.37 -10.47 -8.04
C ASP A 72 5.93 -9.48 -9.09
N ALA A 73 5.23 -9.27 -10.20
CA ALA A 73 5.59 -8.26 -11.20
C ALA A 73 5.61 -6.86 -10.60
N LEU A 74 4.57 -6.48 -9.85
CA LEU A 74 4.53 -5.22 -9.11
C LEU A 74 5.72 -5.07 -8.14
N ALA A 75 6.10 -6.16 -7.45
CA ALA A 75 7.26 -6.13 -6.56
C ALA A 75 8.58 -5.97 -7.33
N ILE A 76 8.73 -6.58 -8.49
CA ILE A 76 9.95 -6.50 -9.31
C ILE A 76 10.13 -5.09 -9.89
N PHE A 77 9.07 -4.53 -10.48
CA PHE A 77 9.13 -3.27 -11.25
C PHE A 77 8.79 -2.00 -10.45
N GLY A 78 8.74 -2.06 -9.11
CA GLY A 78 8.64 -0.86 -8.27
C GLY A 78 7.22 -0.34 -8.01
N GLY A 79 6.21 -1.23 -8.00
CA GLY A 79 4.86 -0.92 -7.54
C GLY A 79 3.84 -0.75 -8.65
N ASN A 80 2.67 -0.20 -8.30
CA ASN A 80 1.53 -0.12 -9.22
C ASN A 80 1.63 1.15 -10.10
N PRO A 81 1.87 1.01 -11.43
CA PRO A 81 2.03 2.15 -12.32
C PRO A 81 0.73 2.96 -12.46
N THR A 82 -0.44 2.32 -12.38
CA THR A 82 -1.75 2.99 -12.42
C THR A 82 -1.91 3.98 -11.25
N LYS A 83 -1.37 3.65 -10.06
CA LYS A 83 -1.38 4.59 -8.93
C LYS A 83 -0.52 5.81 -9.20
N ALA A 84 0.71 5.61 -9.69
CA ALA A 84 1.61 6.69 -10.06
C ALA A 84 0.99 7.61 -11.14
N ILE A 85 0.33 7.02 -12.15
CA ILE A 85 -0.39 7.77 -13.19
C ILE A 85 -1.54 8.59 -12.57
N LYS A 86 -2.31 8.00 -11.65
CA LYS A 86 -3.41 8.69 -10.97
C LYS A 86 -2.90 9.87 -10.14
N GLU A 87 -1.81 9.69 -9.40
CA GLU A 87 -1.18 10.75 -8.61
C GLU A 87 -0.61 11.86 -9.51
N GLY A 88 0.06 11.51 -10.61
CA GLY A 88 0.52 12.49 -11.60
C GLY A 88 -0.64 13.29 -12.20
N LYS A 89 -1.72 12.61 -12.61
CA LYS A 89 -2.94 13.28 -13.11
C LYS A 89 -3.53 14.22 -12.05
N LYS A 90 -3.60 13.78 -10.80
CA LYS A 90 -4.09 14.58 -9.68
C LYS A 90 -3.30 15.89 -9.54
N VAL A 91 -1.97 15.84 -9.59
CA VAL A 91 -1.11 17.04 -9.53
C VAL A 91 -1.40 17.99 -10.68
N VAL A 92 -1.48 17.47 -11.92
CA VAL A 92 -1.78 18.30 -13.10
C VAL A 92 -3.16 18.95 -12.96
N TYR A 93 -4.18 18.21 -12.50
CA TYR A 93 -5.52 18.75 -12.29
C TYR A 93 -5.54 19.86 -11.24
N VAL A 94 -4.80 19.71 -10.15
CA VAL A 94 -4.69 20.71 -9.09
C VAL A 94 -4.09 22.01 -9.64
N ILE A 95 -2.96 21.92 -10.36
CA ILE A 95 -2.32 23.09 -10.98
C ILE A 95 -3.29 23.82 -11.92
N ARG A 96 -4.03 23.06 -12.75
CA ARG A 96 -5.01 23.66 -13.68
C ARG A 96 -6.18 24.32 -12.98
N LEU A 97 -6.61 23.80 -11.82
CA LEU A 97 -7.67 24.42 -11.04
C LEU A 97 -7.17 25.70 -10.35
N GLU A 98 -5.93 25.72 -9.86
CA GLU A 98 -5.30 26.93 -9.32
C GLU A 98 -5.18 28.01 -10.40
N GLU A 99 -4.65 27.68 -11.57
CA GLU A 99 -4.59 28.61 -12.72
C GLU A 99 -5.97 29.14 -13.16
N LEU A 100 -7.02 28.32 -13.04
CA LEU A 100 -8.39 28.74 -13.35
C LEU A 100 -8.95 29.67 -12.29
N ALA A 101 -8.65 29.41 -11.02
CA ALA A 101 -9.07 30.27 -9.92
C ALA A 101 -8.42 31.66 -10.04
N ASP A 102 -7.13 31.72 -10.36
CA ASP A 102 -6.41 33.00 -10.55
C ASP A 102 -7.08 33.85 -11.66
N LYS A 103 -7.48 33.22 -12.78
CA LYS A 103 -8.19 33.92 -13.86
C LYS A 103 -9.57 34.43 -13.44
N LEU A 104 -10.32 33.62 -12.69
CA LEU A 104 -11.63 34.03 -12.18
C LEU A 104 -11.50 35.18 -11.18
N ASP A 105 -10.43 35.19 -10.38
CA ASP A 105 -10.10 36.28 -9.46
C ASP A 105 -9.79 37.57 -10.22
N GLU A 106 -8.99 37.50 -11.29
CA GLU A 106 -8.71 38.62 -12.19
C GLU A 106 -9.98 39.19 -12.87
N GLU A 107 -10.95 38.33 -13.19
CA GLU A 107 -12.24 38.70 -13.78
C GLU A 107 -13.26 39.23 -12.75
N GLY A 108 -12.92 39.19 -11.45
CA GLY A 108 -13.79 39.62 -10.35
C GLY A 108 -14.87 38.60 -9.94
N GLU A 109 -14.77 37.37 -10.43
CA GLU A 109 -15.67 36.25 -10.16
C GLU A 109 -15.22 35.46 -8.91
N TYR A 110 -15.14 36.16 -7.77
CA TYR A 110 -14.55 35.66 -6.53
C TYR A 110 -15.21 34.38 -5.97
N GLU A 111 -16.55 34.28 -6.06
CA GLU A 111 -17.27 33.08 -5.61
C GLU A 111 -16.93 31.86 -6.47
N ALA A 112 -16.75 32.05 -7.77
CA ALA A 112 -16.36 30.98 -8.68
C ALA A 112 -14.90 30.55 -8.39
N ALA A 113 -13.99 31.51 -8.20
CA ALA A 113 -12.59 31.25 -7.83
C ALA A 113 -12.50 30.43 -6.52
N ALA A 114 -13.21 30.85 -5.47
CA ALA A 114 -13.26 30.14 -4.19
C ALA A 114 -13.76 28.69 -4.33
N ASN A 115 -14.79 28.46 -5.16
CA ASN A 115 -15.31 27.12 -5.43
C ASN A 115 -14.32 26.22 -6.17
N VAL A 116 -13.54 26.79 -7.10
CA VAL A 116 -12.51 26.07 -7.85
C VAL A 116 -11.33 25.71 -6.92
N LEU A 117 -10.89 26.65 -6.09
CA LEU A 117 -9.86 26.40 -5.06
C LEU A 117 -10.28 25.34 -4.06
N ALA A 118 -11.54 25.35 -3.61
CA ALA A 118 -12.06 24.32 -2.71
C ALA A 118 -11.98 22.91 -3.34
N LYS A 119 -12.22 22.78 -4.65
CA LYS A 119 -12.05 21.51 -5.38
C LYS A 119 -10.58 21.10 -5.48
N ALA A 120 -9.66 22.04 -5.68
CA ALA A 120 -8.23 21.78 -5.69
C ALA A 120 -7.73 21.30 -4.32
N ALA A 121 -8.12 22.00 -3.24
CA ALA A 121 -7.80 21.62 -1.86
C ALA A 121 -8.36 20.24 -1.48
N LYS A 122 -9.58 19.93 -1.93
CA LYS A 122 -10.16 18.60 -1.77
C LYS A 122 -9.38 17.53 -2.49
N LEU A 123 -8.97 17.78 -3.74
CA LEU A 123 -8.11 16.85 -4.46
C LEU A 123 -6.83 16.65 -3.68
N GLN A 124 -6.11 17.70 -3.26
CA GLN A 124 -4.88 17.60 -2.46
C GLN A 124 -5.04 16.81 -1.14
N GLY A 125 -6.26 16.65 -0.63
CA GLY A 125 -6.55 15.92 0.61
C GLY A 125 -6.57 16.82 1.85
N MET A 126 -6.48 18.14 1.67
CA MET A 126 -6.46 19.12 2.77
C MET A 126 -7.79 19.22 3.53
N THR A 127 -8.90 18.81 2.90
CA THR A 127 -10.25 18.86 3.50
C THR A 127 -10.72 17.51 4.06
N GLU A 128 -9.98 16.43 3.82
CA GLU A 128 -10.30 15.15 4.44
C GLU A 128 -9.80 15.20 5.88
N LYS A 129 -10.72 15.08 6.86
CA LYS A 129 -10.30 14.86 8.25
C LYS A 129 -9.51 13.57 8.27
N GLU A 130 -8.19 13.65 8.42
CA GLU A 130 -7.37 12.49 8.70
C GLU A 130 -7.96 11.82 9.94
N GLY A 131 -8.69 10.73 9.73
CA GLY A 131 -9.22 9.91 10.78
C GLY A 131 -8.08 9.16 11.45
N GLN A 132 -7.19 9.88 12.13
CA GLN A 132 -6.40 9.29 13.21
C GLN A 132 -7.37 8.99 14.35
N GLN A 133 -8.14 7.91 14.19
CA GLN A 133 -8.58 7.14 15.34
C GLN A 133 -7.31 6.59 15.95
N ILE A 134 -6.73 7.34 16.88
CA ILE A 134 -5.67 6.82 17.74
C ILE A 134 -6.34 5.68 18.50
N ASP A 135 -6.00 4.44 18.17
CA ASP A 135 -6.55 3.26 18.82
C ASP A 135 -6.23 3.37 20.32
N PRO A 136 -7.22 3.52 21.22
CA PRO A 136 -6.97 3.66 22.66
C PRO A 136 -6.17 2.50 23.24
N ARG A 137 -6.15 1.35 22.54
CA ARG A 137 -5.37 0.16 22.90
C ARG A 137 -3.86 0.35 22.81
N LEU A 138 -3.39 1.38 22.07
CA LEU A 138 -1.95 1.73 22.04
C LEU A 138 -1.45 2.29 23.37
N PHE A 139 -2.34 2.79 24.22
CA PHE A 139 -2.02 3.33 25.55
C PHE A 139 -2.29 2.35 26.69
N MET A 140 -2.83 1.17 26.39
CA MET A 140 -3.03 0.14 27.41
C MET A 140 -1.72 -0.61 27.65
N PRO A 141 -1.29 -0.81 28.91
CA PRO A 141 -0.16 -1.68 29.20
C PRO A 141 -0.48 -3.09 28.69
N LYS A 142 0.46 -3.70 27.95
CA LYS A 142 0.28 -5.07 27.46
C LYS A 142 0.18 -6.00 28.68
N PRO A 143 -0.85 -6.87 28.76
CA PRO A 143 -0.98 -7.79 29.89
C PRO A 143 0.22 -8.74 29.89
N ASN A 144 0.94 -8.78 31.01
CA ASN A 144 2.08 -9.64 31.20
C ASN A 144 1.56 -11.03 31.61
N LEU A 145 1.15 -11.83 30.62
CA LEU A 145 0.63 -13.17 30.84
C LEU A 145 1.78 -14.12 31.20
N ILE A 146 1.96 -14.36 32.50
CA ILE A 146 2.89 -15.36 33.03
C ILE A 146 2.12 -16.67 33.20
N PHE A 147 2.42 -17.66 32.35
CA PHE A 147 1.91 -19.02 32.53
C PHE A 147 2.91 -19.81 33.37
N THR A 148 2.50 -20.18 34.58
CA THR A 148 3.32 -20.99 35.50
C THR A 148 2.45 -22.06 36.17
N ASP A 149 3.02 -23.24 36.37
CA ASP A 149 2.38 -24.35 37.08
C ASP A 149 2.71 -24.32 38.59
N ASP A 150 3.49 -23.33 39.04
CA ASP A 150 3.90 -23.14 40.43
C ASP A 150 2.84 -22.34 41.21
N LEU A 151 2.19 -23.01 42.16
CA LEU A 151 1.15 -22.43 43.04
C LEU A 151 1.66 -21.24 43.87
N GLN A 152 2.94 -21.24 44.28
CA GLN A 152 3.49 -20.15 45.11
C GLN A 152 3.68 -18.87 44.29
N ALA A 153 4.03 -19.00 43.02
CA ALA A 153 4.17 -17.86 42.11
C ALA A 153 2.82 -17.18 41.83
N VAL A 154 1.71 -17.95 41.83
CA VAL A 154 0.36 -17.41 41.66
C VAL A 154 -0.07 -16.58 42.88
N GLU A 155 0.27 -16.99 44.11
CA GLU A 155 -0.07 -16.25 45.33
C GLU A 155 0.71 -14.92 45.45
N ILE A 156 1.99 -14.91 45.07
CA ILE A 156 2.81 -13.69 45.06
C ILE A 156 2.25 -12.67 44.05
N THR A 157 1.79 -13.13 42.89
CA THR A 157 1.28 -12.24 41.84
C THR A 157 -0.05 -11.58 42.24
N ARG A 158 -0.92 -12.30 42.96
CA ARG A 158 -2.17 -11.72 43.52
C ARG A 158 -1.91 -10.59 44.51
N HIS A 159 -0.91 -10.73 45.37
CA HIS A 159 -0.56 -9.69 46.34
C HIS A 159 0.03 -8.42 45.70
N ILE A 160 0.63 -8.52 44.52
CA ILE A 160 1.16 -7.37 43.78
C ILE A 160 0.02 -6.60 43.10
N GLU A 161 -0.97 -7.29 42.53
CA GLU A 161 -2.15 -6.68 41.90
C GLU A 161 -3.05 -5.93 42.90
N ASP A 162 -3.19 -6.44 44.13
CA ASP A 162 -4.00 -5.79 45.17
C ASP A 162 -3.33 -4.54 45.79
N ALA A 163 -2.00 -4.43 45.73
CA ALA A 163 -1.24 -3.33 46.33
C ALA A 163 -1.18 -2.06 45.45
N GLU A 164 -1.43 -2.17 44.14
CA GLU A 164 -1.42 -1.03 43.22
C GLU A 164 -2.77 -0.27 43.16
N HIS A 165 -3.78 -0.71 43.94
CA HIS A 165 -5.12 -0.12 43.96
C HIS A 165 -5.46 0.74 45.20
N ASP A 166 -4.48 1.15 46.01
CA ASP A 166 -4.68 2.25 46.96
C ASP A 166 -4.68 3.59 46.21
N VAL A 167 -5.85 3.94 45.68
CA VAL A 167 -6.19 5.29 45.27
C VAL A 167 -6.21 6.15 46.52
N VAL A 168 -5.22 7.03 46.65
CA VAL A 168 -5.24 8.12 47.63
C VAL A 168 -6.35 9.09 47.20
N ASP A 169 -7.43 9.15 47.98
CA ASP A 169 -8.50 10.16 47.88
C ASP A 169 -7.94 11.60 47.99
#